data_AF-F3KUN8-F1
#
_entry.id   AF-F3KUN8-F1
#
_cell.length_a   1.000
_cell.length_b   1.000
_cell.length_c   1.000
_cell.angle_alpha   90.00
_cell.angle_beta   90.00
_cell.angle_gamma   90.00
#
_symmetry.space_group_name_H-M   'P 1'
#
loop_
_entity.id
_entity.type
_entity.pdbx_description
1 polymer ?
#
loop_
_entity_poly.entity_id
_entity_poly.type
_entity_poly.pdbx_seq_one_letter_code
_entity_poly.pdbx_strand_id
1 'polypeptide(L)'
;MIVGMRWFWTCVAVVGLTGCAGSLSTKVDESQALIQVTPPRQWLCALNGKEAGFLDREVTAKPGLHEVTVGIQDCAHRNVFNLTVSAGLIYRFSADLRALDVFNNSGRRVDRLFLNPNDRRTFVSLEESQRARDEQLIQRQEQQAAARAAEKQRKIANLPYIRKVGAQICREWPYSIGHGQISVIEVGYVEGVTNDKVQIRISRAYLKVAPNSSPGGFQPSIIWDDPMNWDLCQ
;
A
#
# COMPACT_ATOMS: atom_id res chain seq x y z
N MET A 1 -15.43 -35.34 -76.87
CA MET A 1 -16.37 -34.24 -77.22
C MET A 1 -16.90 -33.67 -75.92
N ILE A 2 -16.78 -32.34 -75.76
CA ILE A 2 -17.44 -31.46 -74.78
C ILE A 2 -16.88 -31.43 -73.34
N VAL A 3 -16.17 -30.31 -73.09
CA VAL A 3 -16.23 -29.34 -71.94
C VAL A 3 -15.98 -29.90 -70.54
N GLY A 4 -15.06 -29.40 -69.71
CA GLY A 4 -14.47 -28.07 -69.58
C GLY A 4 -14.76 -27.58 -68.16
N MET A 5 -13.77 -27.54 -67.26
CA MET A 5 -13.94 -26.90 -65.95
C MET A 5 -12.60 -26.36 -65.44
N ARG A 6 -12.51 -25.03 -65.47
CA ARG A 6 -11.38 -24.22 -65.02
C ARG A 6 -11.26 -24.29 -63.50
N TRP A 7 -10.05 -24.58 -63.01
CA TRP A 7 -9.68 -24.41 -61.62
C TRP A 7 -9.29 -22.95 -61.39
N PHE A 8 -10.04 -22.26 -60.52
CA PHE A 8 -9.71 -20.93 -60.01
C PHE A 8 -8.58 -21.06 -58.98
N TRP A 9 -7.42 -20.48 -59.29
CA TRP A 9 -6.39 -20.19 -58.30
C TRP A 9 -6.86 -18.99 -57.47
N THR A 10 -7.06 -19.20 -56.16
CA THR A 10 -7.26 -18.10 -55.21
C THR A 10 -6.01 -18.04 -54.34
N CYS A 11 -5.15 -17.06 -54.60
CA CYS A 11 -4.03 -16.72 -53.74
C CYS A 11 -4.56 -16.21 -52.40
N VAL A 12 -4.23 -16.92 -51.32
CA VAL A 12 -4.42 -16.45 -49.95
C VAL A 12 -3.41 -15.33 -49.70
N ALA A 13 -3.89 -14.09 -49.65
CA ALA A 13 -3.12 -12.95 -49.20
C ALA A 13 -2.96 -13.05 -47.67
N VAL A 14 -1.73 -13.34 -47.22
CA VAL A 14 -1.36 -13.28 -45.81
C VAL A 14 -1.39 -11.82 -45.36
N VAL A 15 -2.24 -11.57 -44.37
CA VAL A 15 -2.41 -10.31 -43.65
C VAL A 15 -1.12 -10.00 -42.90
N GLY A 16 -0.27 -9.16 -43.48
CA GLY A 16 0.80 -8.46 -42.77
C GLY A 16 0.25 -7.17 -42.16
N LEU A 17 -0.38 -7.26 -40.99
CA LEU A 17 -0.63 -6.10 -40.15
C LEU A 17 0.70 -5.61 -39.58
N THR A 18 1.42 -4.81 -40.35
CA THR A 18 2.44 -3.91 -39.82
C THR A 18 1.72 -2.91 -38.92
N GLY A 19 1.75 -3.19 -37.61
CA GLY A 19 1.33 -2.24 -36.61
C GLY A 19 2.16 -0.97 -36.77
N CYS A 20 1.54 0.09 -37.26
CA CYS A 20 2.06 1.44 -37.11
C CYS A 20 2.16 1.72 -35.61
N ALA A 21 3.34 1.52 -35.03
CA ALA A 21 3.74 2.27 -33.85
C ALA A 21 3.85 3.73 -34.30
N GLY A 22 2.74 4.46 -34.22
CA GLY A 22 2.74 5.90 -34.41
C GLY A 22 3.58 6.51 -33.30
N SER A 23 4.85 6.80 -33.59
CA SER A 23 5.61 7.80 -32.87
C SER A 23 4.94 9.14 -33.15
N LEU A 24 3.95 9.50 -32.33
CA LEU A 24 3.37 10.83 -32.30
C LEU A 24 4.51 11.80 -31.93
N SER A 25 5.15 12.40 -32.92
CA SER A 25 6.03 13.55 -32.74
C SER A 25 5.12 14.76 -32.51
N THR A 26 4.61 14.89 -31.29
CA THR A 26 3.90 16.09 -30.86
C THR A 26 4.94 17.16 -30.61
N LYS A 27 5.22 17.98 -31.63
CA LYS A 27 5.90 19.26 -31.43
C LYS A 27 4.98 20.12 -30.55
N VAL A 28 5.38 20.33 -29.31
CA VAL A 28 4.69 21.27 -28.40
C VAL A 28 5.19 22.68 -28.71
N ASP A 29 4.27 23.62 -28.77
CA ASP A 29 4.59 25.05 -28.85
C ASP A 29 5.52 25.42 -27.68
N GLU A 30 6.58 26.19 -27.92
CA GLU A 30 7.50 26.64 -26.87
C GLU A 30 6.80 27.44 -25.77
N SER A 31 5.60 27.96 -26.08
CA SER A 31 4.71 28.62 -25.15
C SER A 31 3.76 27.66 -24.40
N GLN A 32 3.87 26.34 -24.48
CA GLN A 32 2.93 25.42 -23.81
C GLN A 32 3.62 24.24 -23.14
N ALA A 33 3.00 23.67 -22.11
CA ALA A 33 3.40 22.39 -21.52
C ALA A 33 2.40 21.31 -21.90
N LEU A 34 2.86 20.09 -22.17
CA LEU A 34 2.00 18.94 -22.50
C LEU A 34 2.09 17.89 -21.41
N ILE A 35 0.96 17.50 -20.81
CA ILE A 35 0.87 16.46 -19.80
C ILE A 35 0.24 15.22 -20.42
N GLN A 36 1.00 14.16 -20.62
CA GLN A 36 0.56 12.89 -21.17
C GLN A 36 0.25 11.89 -20.05
N VAL A 37 -0.95 11.33 -20.06
CA VAL A 37 -1.35 10.21 -19.21
C VAL A 37 -1.40 8.96 -20.07
N THR A 38 -0.51 8.00 -19.80
CA THR A 38 -0.56 6.68 -20.44
C THR A 38 -1.23 5.70 -19.49
N PRO A 39 -2.56 5.49 -19.57
CA PRO A 39 -3.22 4.53 -18.71
C PRO A 39 -2.73 3.10 -19.04
N PRO A 40 -2.52 2.23 -18.03
CA PRO A 40 -2.49 0.79 -18.25
C PRO A 40 -3.77 0.33 -18.96
N ARG A 41 -3.69 -0.73 -19.78
CA ARG A 41 -4.81 -1.26 -20.60
C ARG A 41 -6.13 -1.55 -19.85
N GLN A 42 -6.14 -1.52 -18.52
CA GLN A 42 -7.27 -1.92 -17.66
C GLN A 42 -8.06 -0.74 -17.03
N TRP A 43 -7.76 0.52 -17.37
CA TRP A 43 -8.25 1.70 -16.63
C TRP A 43 -9.54 2.34 -17.17
N LEU A 44 -10.14 1.79 -18.23
CA LEU A 44 -11.29 2.40 -18.88
C LEU A 44 -12.62 1.92 -18.26
N CYS A 45 -12.98 2.46 -17.10
CA CYS A 45 -14.37 2.48 -16.64
C CYS A 45 -14.97 3.86 -17.01
N ALA A 46 -16.12 3.87 -17.71
CA ALA A 46 -16.72 5.08 -18.29
C ALA A 46 -16.97 6.20 -17.25
N LEU A 47 -16.57 7.43 -17.59
CA LEU A 47 -16.78 8.62 -16.78
C LEU A 47 -17.90 9.48 -17.36
N ASN A 48 -18.98 9.64 -16.59
CA ASN A 48 -19.99 10.68 -16.79
C ASN A 48 -19.64 11.87 -15.91
N GLY A 49 -19.58 13.08 -16.46
CA GLY A 49 -19.64 14.30 -15.67
C GLY A 49 -18.86 15.48 -16.24
N LYS A 50 -19.62 16.51 -16.62
CA LYS A 50 -19.21 17.85 -17.04
C LYS A 50 -18.20 18.47 -16.05
N GLU A 51 -16.93 18.54 -16.44
CA GLU A 51 -15.96 19.60 -16.15
C GLU A 51 -14.66 19.22 -16.87
N ALA A 52 -13.97 20.19 -17.45
CA ALA A 52 -12.94 19.97 -18.48
C ALA A 52 -11.84 18.96 -18.09
N GLY A 53 -11.49 18.05 -19.02
CA GLY A 53 -10.22 17.29 -19.01
C GLY A 53 -10.26 15.81 -18.62
N PHE A 54 -11.42 15.20 -18.41
CA PHE A 54 -11.53 13.83 -17.85
C PHE A 54 -11.29 12.65 -18.82
N LEU A 55 -11.02 12.90 -20.10
CA LEU A 55 -10.79 11.84 -21.11
C LEU A 55 -9.53 12.05 -21.97
N ASP A 56 -8.84 13.18 -21.81
CA ASP A 56 -7.71 13.48 -22.67
C ASP A 56 -6.46 12.80 -22.14
N ARG A 57 -5.89 11.91 -22.96
CA ARG A 57 -4.56 11.33 -22.72
C ARG A 57 -3.46 12.39 -22.72
N GLU A 58 -3.80 13.63 -23.08
CA GLU A 58 -2.91 14.75 -23.23
C GLU A 58 -3.61 16.04 -22.74
N VAL A 59 -3.06 16.71 -21.73
CA VAL A 59 -3.55 18.00 -21.23
C VAL A 59 -2.52 19.06 -21.55
N THR A 60 -2.92 20.11 -22.27
CA THR A 60 -2.04 21.22 -22.60
C THR A 60 -2.25 22.37 -21.62
N ALA A 61 -1.16 22.85 -20.99
CA ALA A 61 -1.18 23.98 -20.07
C ALA A 61 -0.47 25.20 -20.68
N LYS A 62 -1.04 26.40 -20.42
CA LYS A 62 -0.43 27.68 -20.80
C LYS A 62 0.88 27.91 -20.01
N PRO A 63 1.85 28.66 -20.55
CA PRO A 63 3.17 28.83 -19.97
C PRO A 63 3.08 29.79 -18.77
N GLY A 64 3.78 29.46 -17.69
CA GLY A 64 3.79 30.22 -16.45
C GLY A 64 3.93 29.27 -15.26
N LEU A 65 4.29 29.79 -14.08
CA LEU A 65 4.35 29.03 -12.84
C LEU A 65 2.92 28.69 -12.37
N HIS A 66 2.25 27.83 -13.13
CA HIS A 66 0.87 27.43 -12.90
C HIS A 66 0.88 26.07 -12.21
N GLU A 67 0.34 26.03 -10.99
CA GLU A 67 -0.06 24.77 -10.37
C GLU A 67 -1.28 24.25 -11.15
N VAL A 68 -1.06 23.20 -11.94
CA VAL A 68 -2.10 22.50 -12.69
C VAL A 68 -2.54 21.31 -11.87
N THR A 69 -3.81 21.31 -11.47
CA THR A 69 -4.43 20.14 -10.83
C THR A 69 -4.88 19.16 -11.90
N VAL A 70 -4.32 17.94 -11.87
CA VAL A 70 -4.70 16.84 -12.77
C VAL A 70 -5.41 15.76 -11.96
N GLY A 71 -6.71 15.59 -12.24
CA GLY A 71 -7.48 14.46 -11.71
C GLY A 71 -7.34 13.24 -12.62
N ILE A 72 -6.84 12.12 -12.09
CA ILE A 72 -6.81 10.83 -12.77
C ILE A 72 -7.73 9.86 -12.03
N GLN A 73 -8.78 9.41 -12.68
CA GLN A 73 -9.70 8.43 -12.10
C GLN A 73 -9.42 7.03 -12.64
N ASP A 74 -9.15 6.11 -11.72
CA ASP A 74 -9.15 4.65 -11.92
C ASP A 74 -10.55 4.12 -11.52
N CYS A 75 -10.93 2.95 -12.03
CA CYS A 75 -12.08 2.16 -11.61
C CYS A 75 -12.21 1.98 -10.07
N ALA A 76 -11.10 1.97 -9.31
CA ALA A 76 -11.12 1.81 -7.85
C ALA A 76 -10.98 3.14 -7.08
N HIS A 77 -10.30 4.14 -7.65
CA HIS A 77 -9.89 5.35 -6.92
C HIS A 77 -9.86 6.59 -7.80
N ARG A 78 -10.30 7.73 -7.25
CA ARG A 78 -10.04 9.05 -7.84
C ARG A 78 -8.74 9.60 -7.26
N ASN A 79 -7.69 9.59 -8.05
CA ASN A 79 -6.42 10.23 -7.69
C ASN A 79 -6.44 11.68 -8.21
N VAL A 80 -6.01 12.62 -7.38
CA VAL A 80 -5.89 14.03 -7.77
C VAL A 80 -4.47 14.45 -7.47
N PHE A 81 -3.76 14.90 -8.50
CA PHE A 81 -2.36 15.31 -8.43
C PHE A 81 -2.24 16.81 -8.65
N ASN A 82 -1.33 17.44 -7.93
CA ASN A 82 -0.95 18.82 -8.15
C ASN A 82 0.41 18.84 -8.84
N LEU A 83 0.45 19.44 -10.03
CA LEU A 83 1.63 19.51 -10.87
C LEU A 83 2.06 20.96 -11.06
N THR A 84 3.34 21.25 -10.90
CA THR A 84 3.93 22.50 -11.37
C THR A 84 4.60 22.21 -12.70
N VAL A 85 4.10 22.82 -13.77
CA VAL A 85 4.60 22.57 -15.14
C VAL A 85 5.30 23.79 -15.72
N SER A 86 6.35 23.55 -16.50
CA SER A 86 7.11 24.57 -17.21
C SER A 86 6.83 24.49 -18.71
N ALA A 87 6.82 25.65 -19.36
CA ALA A 87 6.64 25.78 -20.80
C ALA A 87 7.71 25.01 -21.59
N GLY A 88 7.34 24.49 -22.76
CA GLY A 88 8.22 23.76 -23.67
C GLY A 88 8.62 22.36 -23.21
N LEU A 89 7.97 21.82 -22.17
CA LEU A 89 8.22 20.48 -21.63
C LEU A 89 7.00 19.56 -21.78
N ILE A 90 7.30 18.27 -21.91
CA ILE A 90 6.33 17.19 -21.98
C ILE A 90 6.45 16.36 -20.70
N TYR A 91 5.38 16.25 -19.93
CA TYR A 91 5.30 15.49 -18.69
C TYR A 91 4.54 14.20 -18.95
N ARG A 92 5.11 13.03 -18.63
CA ARG A 92 4.46 11.74 -18.86
C ARG A 92 4.38 10.93 -17.57
N PHE A 93 3.17 10.53 -17.18
CA PHE A 93 2.99 9.66 -16.02
C PHE A 93 3.55 8.26 -16.30
N SER A 94 4.18 7.66 -15.29
CA SER A 94 4.50 6.24 -15.27
C SER A 94 3.23 5.39 -15.19
N ALA A 95 3.32 4.13 -15.60
CA ALA A 95 2.17 3.22 -15.59
C ALA A 95 1.58 2.98 -14.19
N ASP A 96 2.36 3.14 -13.13
CA ASP A 96 1.93 3.00 -11.73
C ASP A 96 1.53 4.33 -11.07
N LEU A 97 1.56 5.44 -11.81
CA LEU A 97 1.33 6.82 -11.35
C LEU A 97 2.23 7.29 -10.20
N ARG A 98 3.36 6.63 -9.95
CA ARG A 98 4.30 7.01 -8.88
C ARG A 98 5.40 7.93 -9.35
N ALA A 99 5.58 8.08 -10.66
CA ALA A 99 6.58 8.94 -11.24
C ALA A 99 6.02 9.74 -12.42
N LEU A 100 6.64 10.89 -12.66
CA LEU A 100 6.38 11.77 -13.78
C LEU A 100 7.70 11.99 -14.52
N ASP A 101 7.82 11.41 -15.71
CA ASP A 101 8.97 11.61 -16.59
C ASP A 101 8.81 12.94 -17.35
N VAL A 102 9.83 13.80 -17.29
CA VAL A 102 9.83 15.11 -17.96
C VAL A 102 10.74 15.04 -19.18
N PHE A 103 10.23 15.42 -20.35
CA PHE A 103 10.92 15.41 -21.63
C PHE A 103 10.97 16.82 -22.22
N ASN A 104 12.00 17.11 -22.99
CA ASN A 104 12.06 18.30 -23.82
C ASN A 104 11.40 18.06 -25.19
N ASN A 105 11.31 19.10 -26.01
CA ASN A 105 10.76 19.04 -27.37
C ASN A 105 11.52 18.11 -28.35
N SER A 106 12.77 17.70 -28.04
CA SER A 106 13.50 16.70 -28.83
C SER A 106 13.22 15.26 -28.41
N GLY A 107 12.34 15.05 -27.42
CA GLY A 107 11.99 13.73 -26.89
C GLY A 107 13.04 13.15 -25.94
N ARG A 108 14.04 13.93 -25.53
CA ARG A 108 15.02 13.53 -24.50
C ARG A 108 14.44 13.76 -23.12
N ARG A 109 14.52 12.74 -22.26
CA ARG A 109 14.16 12.89 -20.84
C ARG A 109 15.15 13.83 -20.15
N VAL A 110 14.64 14.89 -19.53
CA VAL A 110 15.41 15.89 -18.79
C VAL A 110 15.31 15.69 -17.28
N ASP A 111 14.20 15.14 -16.80
CA ASP A 111 14.00 14.89 -15.37
C ASP A 111 13.02 13.73 -15.12
N ARG A 112 12.97 13.26 -13.88
CA ARG A 112 11.96 12.35 -13.36
C ARG A 112 11.58 12.78 -11.94
N LEU A 113 10.31 13.16 -11.78
CA LEU A 113 9.72 13.50 -10.49
C LEU A 113 9.02 12.29 -9.89
N PHE A 114 8.94 12.24 -8.57
CA PHE A 114 8.38 11.13 -7.81
C PHE A 114 7.26 11.62 -6.91
N LEU A 115 6.24 10.79 -6.72
CA LEU A 115 5.14 11.10 -5.82
C LEU A 115 5.66 11.28 -4.39
N ASN A 116 5.28 12.38 -3.76
CA ASN A 116 5.61 12.68 -2.37
C ASN A 116 4.91 11.67 -1.44
N PRO A 117 5.64 10.92 -0.60
CA PRO A 117 5.04 9.91 0.26
C PRO A 117 4.15 10.50 1.37
N ASN A 118 4.30 11.80 1.70
CA ASN A 118 3.57 12.46 2.78
C ASN A 118 2.14 12.84 2.37
N ASP A 119 1.96 13.49 1.22
CA ASP A 119 0.64 13.94 0.75
C ASP A 119 0.04 13.03 -0.34
N ARG A 120 0.87 12.26 -1.04
CA ARG A 120 0.51 11.42 -2.21
C ARG A 120 -0.22 12.17 -3.32
N ARG A 121 0.05 13.46 -3.46
CA ARG A 121 -0.58 14.36 -4.44
C ARG A 121 0.44 15.19 -5.21
N THR A 122 1.57 15.53 -4.58
CA THR A 122 2.61 16.35 -5.21
C THR A 122 3.72 15.48 -5.77
N PHE A 123 4.32 15.95 -6.87
CA PHE A 123 5.52 15.33 -7.45
C PHE A 123 6.73 16.18 -7.10
N VAL A 124 7.73 15.54 -6.50
CA VAL A 124 8.96 16.15 -5.98
C VAL A 124 10.18 15.48 -6.60
N SER A 125 11.35 16.08 -6.43
CA SER A 125 12.61 15.47 -6.88
C SER A 125 12.88 14.12 -6.19
N LEU A 126 13.80 13.32 -6.74
CA LEU A 126 14.20 12.06 -6.12
C LEU A 126 14.73 12.27 -4.69
N GLU A 127 15.53 13.32 -4.49
CA GLU A 127 16.15 13.64 -3.20
C GLU A 127 15.09 14.00 -2.16
N GLU A 128 14.13 14.87 -2.49
CA GLU A 128 13.01 15.21 -1.59
C GLU A 128 12.14 13.99 -1.28
N SER A 129 11.86 13.16 -2.30
CA SER A 129 11.10 11.92 -2.12
C SER A 129 11.81 10.92 -1.21
N GLN A 130 13.14 10.83 -1.28
CA GLN A 130 13.96 9.99 -0.40
C GLN A 130 13.96 10.53 1.02
N ARG A 131 14.24 11.82 1.21
CA ARG A 131 14.21 12.48 2.53
C ARG A 131 12.88 12.26 3.24
N ALA A 132 11.75 12.47 2.54
CA ALA A 132 10.42 12.25 3.10
C ALA A 132 10.17 10.78 3.50
N ARG A 133 10.71 9.81 2.75
CA ARG A 133 10.63 8.38 3.14
C ARG A 133 11.46 8.08 4.38
N ASP A 134 12.67 8.62 4.45
CA ASP A 134 13.56 8.42 5.59
C ASP A 134 12.97 9.01 6.87
N GLU A 135 12.41 10.22 6.79
CA GLU A 135 11.66 10.85 7.88
C GLU A 135 10.48 9.98 8.34
N GLN A 136 9.69 9.42 7.42
CA GLN A 136 8.59 8.51 7.77
C GLN A 136 9.09 7.24 8.47
N LEU A 137 10.24 6.70 8.06
CA LEU A 137 10.85 5.54 8.69
C LEU A 137 11.30 5.86 10.11
N ILE A 138 11.97 6.99 10.32
CA ILE A 138 12.40 7.47 11.64
C ILE A 138 11.18 7.67 12.55
N GLN A 139 10.16 8.40 12.09
CA GLN A 139 8.94 8.61 12.86
C GLN A 139 8.25 7.30 13.24
N ARG A 140 8.18 6.34 12.32
CA ARG A 140 7.60 5.01 12.60
C ARG A 140 8.41 4.27 13.66
N GLN A 141 9.74 4.32 13.58
CA GLN A 141 10.61 3.70 14.57
C GLN A 141 10.46 4.34 15.94
N GLU A 142 10.40 5.68 16.01
CA GLU A 142 10.17 6.43 17.24
C GLU A 142 8.81 6.11 17.85
N GLN A 143 7.74 6.10 17.05
CA GLN A 143 6.41 5.71 17.51
C GLN A 143 6.38 4.27 18.05
N GLN A 144 7.04 3.33 17.35
CA GLN A 144 7.16 1.96 17.83
C GLN A 144 7.97 1.86 19.13
N ALA A 145 9.07 2.61 19.25
CA ALA A 145 9.87 2.63 20.47
C ALA A 145 9.09 3.24 21.65
N ALA A 146 8.38 4.34 21.42
CA ALA A 146 7.52 4.98 22.40
C ALA A 146 6.37 4.05 22.85
N ALA A 147 5.70 3.37 21.91
CA ALA A 147 4.65 2.41 22.22
C ALA A 147 5.17 1.24 23.07
N ARG A 148 6.34 0.68 22.72
CA ARG A 148 6.99 -0.39 23.50
C ARG A 148 7.39 0.08 24.90
N ALA A 149 7.90 1.31 25.02
CA ALA A 149 8.25 1.90 26.31
C ALA A 149 7.02 2.10 27.19
N ALA A 150 5.93 2.62 26.63
CA ALA A 150 4.66 2.80 27.33
C ALA A 150 4.05 1.47 27.78
N GLU A 151 4.08 0.44 26.93
CA GLU A 151 3.63 -0.91 27.28
C GLU A 151 4.44 -1.49 28.44
N LYS A 152 5.78 -1.38 28.38
CA LYS A 152 6.66 -1.83 29.46
C LYS A 152 6.37 -1.10 30.78
N GLN A 153 6.17 0.21 30.75
CA GLN A 153 5.81 1.00 31.94
C GLN A 153 4.46 0.55 32.52
N ARG A 154 3.46 0.32 31.67
CA ARG A 154 2.15 -0.23 32.09
C ARG A 154 2.31 -1.57 32.78
N LYS A 155 3.12 -2.48 32.21
CA LYS A 155 3.39 -3.79 32.82
C LYS A 155 4.07 -3.66 34.19
N ILE A 156 5.10 -2.81 34.30
CA ILE A 156 5.79 -2.55 35.56
C ILE A 156 4.82 -1.99 36.61
N ALA A 157 3.96 -1.03 36.24
CA ALA A 157 2.96 -0.47 37.15
C ALA A 157 1.93 -1.52 37.62
N ASN A 158 1.62 -2.50 36.77
CA ASN A 158 0.67 -3.56 37.09
C ASN A 158 1.27 -4.74 37.87
N LEU A 159 2.60 -4.84 37.98
CA LEU A 159 3.29 -5.96 38.65
C LEU A 159 2.77 -6.27 40.06
N PRO A 160 2.52 -5.28 40.94
CA PRO A 160 2.01 -5.57 42.29
C PRO A 160 0.64 -6.26 42.28
N TYR A 161 -0.20 -5.92 41.30
CA TYR A 161 -1.53 -6.52 41.14
C TYR A 161 -1.45 -7.90 40.49
N ILE A 162 -0.58 -8.07 39.49
CA ILE A 162 -0.31 -9.36 38.84
C ILE A 162 0.22 -10.37 39.86
N ARG A 163 1.09 -9.95 40.78
CA ARG A 163 1.68 -10.82 41.82
C ARG A 163 0.76 -11.08 43.00
N LYS A 164 -0.47 -10.58 43.03
CA LYS A 164 -1.38 -10.81 44.15
C LYS A 164 -1.98 -12.22 44.06
N VAL A 165 -1.87 -13.01 45.12
CA VAL A 165 -2.56 -14.33 45.19
C VAL A 165 -4.07 -14.12 44.99
N GLY A 166 -4.67 -14.94 44.13
CA GLY A 166 -6.05 -14.85 43.67
C GLY A 166 -6.27 -13.90 42.48
N ALA A 167 -5.24 -13.17 42.00
CA ALA A 167 -5.37 -12.32 40.83
C ALA A 167 -5.66 -13.16 39.58
N GLN A 168 -6.62 -12.69 38.77
CA GLN A 168 -6.91 -13.23 37.46
C GLN A 168 -6.00 -12.55 36.43
N ILE A 169 -5.19 -13.35 35.74
CA ILE A 169 -4.19 -12.88 34.80
C ILE A 169 -4.33 -13.61 33.47
N CYS A 170 -3.99 -12.92 32.38
CA CYS A 170 -3.99 -13.47 31.04
C CYS A 170 -2.69 -13.23 30.30
N ARG A 171 -2.39 -14.11 29.36
CA ARG A 171 -1.35 -13.88 28.36
C ARG A 171 -1.86 -14.23 26.97
N GLU A 172 -1.42 -13.45 25.99
CA GLU A 172 -1.64 -13.74 24.58
C GLU A 172 -0.42 -14.47 24.03
N TRP A 173 -0.64 -15.61 23.36
CA TRP A 173 0.42 -16.33 22.69
C TRP A 173 -0.03 -16.85 21.32
N PRO A 174 0.89 -17.00 20.36
CA PRO A 174 0.56 -17.46 19.03
C PRO A 174 0.40 -18.97 18.94
N TYR A 175 -0.75 -19.42 18.44
CA TYR A 175 -1.05 -20.83 18.17
C TYR A 175 -1.12 -21.10 16.67
N SER A 176 -0.45 -22.16 16.21
CA SER A 176 -0.42 -22.54 14.79
C SER A 176 -1.55 -23.52 14.48
N ILE A 177 -2.36 -23.21 13.46
CA ILE A 177 -3.42 -24.09 12.95
C ILE A 177 -3.24 -24.22 11.43
N GLY A 178 -2.80 -25.40 10.97
CA GLY A 178 -2.50 -25.64 9.56
C GLY A 178 -1.40 -24.71 9.03
N HIS A 179 -1.74 -23.86 8.04
CA HIS A 179 -0.84 -22.85 7.47
C HIS A 179 -1.05 -21.43 8.03
N GLY A 180 -1.92 -21.28 9.05
CA GLY A 180 -2.23 -19.99 9.67
C GLY A 180 -1.76 -19.90 11.12
N GLN A 181 -1.66 -18.67 11.63
CA GLN A 181 -1.36 -18.36 13.03
C GLN A 181 -2.53 -17.59 13.63
N ILE A 182 -3.00 -18.03 14.78
CA ILE A 182 -4.10 -17.41 15.53
C ILE A 182 -3.62 -17.09 16.95
N SER A 183 -4.08 -15.97 17.51
CA SER A 183 -3.77 -15.66 18.91
C SER A 183 -4.68 -16.46 19.85
N VAL A 184 -4.09 -17.13 20.82
CA VAL A 184 -4.77 -17.73 21.97
C VAL A 184 -4.58 -16.83 23.18
N ILE A 185 -5.66 -16.62 23.93
CA ILE A 185 -5.60 -16.01 25.25
C ILE A 185 -5.68 -17.14 26.29
N GLU A 186 -4.68 -17.24 27.13
CA GLU A 186 -4.70 -18.08 28.33
C GLU A 186 -5.11 -17.26 29.53
N VAL A 187 -5.97 -17.82 30.37
CA VAL A 187 -6.46 -17.21 31.60
C VAL A 187 -6.12 -18.11 32.77
N GLY A 188 -5.46 -17.55 33.77
CA GLY A 188 -5.07 -18.25 34.98
C GLY A 188 -5.29 -17.41 36.23
N TYR A 189 -5.16 -18.08 37.37
CA TYR A 189 -5.24 -17.46 38.69
C TYR A 189 -3.93 -17.68 39.44
N VAL A 190 -3.44 -16.64 40.10
CA VAL A 190 -2.20 -16.73 40.89
C VAL A 190 -2.46 -17.47 42.19
N GLU A 191 -1.69 -18.52 42.45
CA GLU A 191 -1.82 -19.37 43.65
C GLU A 191 -0.69 -19.17 44.65
N GLY A 192 0.48 -18.77 44.16
CA GLY A 192 1.70 -18.63 44.95
C GLY A 192 2.65 -17.64 44.29
N VAL A 193 3.56 -17.08 45.08
CA VAL A 193 4.46 -16.02 44.64
C VAL A 193 5.82 -16.24 45.29
N THR A 194 6.87 -16.22 44.49
CA THR A 194 8.27 -16.13 44.96
C THR A 194 8.82 -14.74 44.64
N ASN A 195 10.12 -14.53 44.88
CA ASN A 195 10.78 -13.26 44.57
C ASN A 195 10.74 -12.92 43.07
N ASP A 196 10.82 -13.93 42.21
CA ASP A 196 11.02 -13.83 40.76
C ASP A 196 9.86 -14.41 39.92
N LYS A 197 9.03 -15.30 40.48
CA LYS A 197 7.99 -16.01 39.74
C LYS A 197 6.65 -16.00 40.45
N VAL A 198 5.61 -16.25 39.67
CA VAL A 198 4.26 -16.52 40.16
C VAL A 198 3.86 -17.95 39.78
N GLN A 199 3.22 -18.65 40.71
CA GLN A 199 2.55 -19.91 40.45
C GLN A 199 1.15 -19.62 39.93
N ILE A 200 0.82 -20.16 38.76
CA ILE A 200 -0.41 -19.83 38.05
C ILE A 200 -1.15 -21.13 37.76
N ARG A 201 -2.40 -21.23 38.19
CA ARG A 201 -3.32 -22.26 37.72
C ARG A 201 -4.02 -21.77 36.47
N ILE A 202 -3.59 -22.26 35.31
CA ILE A 202 -4.25 -21.98 34.04
C ILE A 202 -5.57 -22.74 34.02
N SER A 203 -6.66 -22.00 33.90
CA SER A 203 -8.03 -22.53 34.01
C SER A 203 -8.75 -22.58 32.66
N ARG A 204 -8.40 -21.67 31.75
CA ARG A 204 -9.04 -21.54 30.45
C ARG A 204 -8.04 -21.08 29.39
N ALA A 205 -8.24 -21.56 28.18
CA ALA A 205 -7.64 -20.98 26.98
C ALA A 205 -8.73 -20.79 25.92
N TYR A 206 -8.67 -19.69 25.18
CA TYR A 206 -9.61 -19.43 24.08
C TYR A 206 -8.94 -18.69 22.91
N LEU A 207 -9.54 -18.82 21.73
CA LEU A 207 -9.08 -18.11 20.53
C LEU A 207 -9.50 -16.63 20.62
N LYS A 208 -8.58 -15.70 20.42
CA LYS A 208 -8.86 -14.24 20.51
C LYS A 208 -9.98 -13.80 19.56
N VAL A 209 -10.02 -14.38 18.36
CA VAL A 209 -11.06 -14.10 17.34
C VAL A 209 -12.37 -14.87 17.59
N ALA A 210 -12.37 -15.88 18.46
CA ALA A 210 -13.54 -16.68 18.81
C ALA A 210 -13.51 -17.06 20.30
N PRO A 211 -13.92 -16.15 21.22
CA PRO A 211 -13.74 -16.33 22.67
C PRO A 211 -14.48 -17.53 23.28
N ASN A 212 -15.47 -18.06 22.57
CA ASN A 212 -16.22 -19.25 22.95
C ASN A 212 -15.56 -20.57 22.50
N SER A 213 -14.46 -20.48 21.74
CA SER A 213 -13.72 -21.63 21.22
C SER A 213 -12.41 -21.80 21.98
N SER A 214 -12.15 -23.01 22.46
CA SER A 214 -10.88 -23.38 23.08
C SER A 214 -9.95 -24.07 22.07
N PRO A 215 -8.62 -23.88 22.19
CA PRO A 215 -7.67 -24.66 21.40
C PRO A 215 -7.81 -26.14 21.76
N GLY A 216 -7.67 -27.01 20.74
CA GLY A 216 -7.79 -28.45 20.91
C GLY A 216 -6.75 -29.00 21.89
N GLY A 217 -7.17 -29.88 22.80
CA GLY A 217 -6.28 -30.52 23.75
C GLY A 217 -5.87 -29.66 24.95
N PHE A 218 -6.49 -28.49 25.15
CA PHE A 218 -6.27 -27.70 26.36
C PHE A 218 -6.68 -28.51 27.60
N GLN A 219 -5.75 -28.59 28.56
CA GLN A 219 -5.99 -29.15 29.88
C GLN A 219 -5.52 -28.13 30.92
N PRO A 220 -6.31 -27.88 31.99
CA PRO A 220 -5.87 -27.05 33.10
C PRO A 220 -4.55 -27.56 33.66
N SER A 221 -3.64 -26.64 33.96
CA SER A 221 -2.31 -26.97 34.48
C SER A 221 -1.82 -25.90 35.43
N ILE A 222 -0.83 -26.26 36.23
CA ILE A 222 -0.16 -25.33 37.15
C ILE A 222 1.26 -25.12 36.65
N ILE A 223 1.65 -23.87 36.48
CA ILE A 223 2.98 -23.49 36.02
C ILE A 223 3.60 -22.45 36.93
N TRP A 224 4.92 -22.30 36.84
CA TRP A 224 5.67 -21.19 37.42
C TRP A 224 6.24 -20.34 36.28
N ASP A 225 5.91 -19.05 36.25
CA ASP A 225 6.30 -18.15 35.16
C ASP A 225 6.68 -16.75 35.68
N ASP A 226 7.36 -15.97 34.85
CA ASP A 226 7.69 -14.57 35.11
C ASP A 226 6.40 -13.73 35.03
N PRO A 227 6.06 -12.93 36.07
CA PRO A 227 4.88 -12.07 36.03
C PRO A 227 4.86 -11.07 34.87
N MET A 228 6.00 -10.72 34.27
CA MET A 228 6.09 -9.84 33.09
C MET A 228 5.52 -10.46 31.81
N ASN A 229 5.38 -11.80 31.76
CA ASN A 229 4.76 -12.52 30.66
C ASN A 229 3.22 -12.45 30.69
N TRP A 230 2.66 -11.89 31.76
CA TRP A 230 1.23 -11.86 32.04
C TRP A 230 0.74 -10.41 32.16
N ASP A 231 -0.52 -10.21 31.85
CA ASP A 231 -1.27 -8.97 32.07
C ASP A 231 -2.46 -9.28 32.98
N LEU A 232 -3.04 -8.26 33.62
CA LEU A 232 -4.33 -8.41 34.31
C LEU A 232 -5.42 -8.66 33.27
N CYS A 233 -6.30 -9.63 33.52
CA CYS A 233 -7.49 -9.82 32.69
C CYS A 233 -8.40 -8.57 32.77
N GLN A 234 -8.97 -8.16 31.63
CA GLN A 234 -10.04 -7.17 31.54
C GLN A 234 -11.37 -7.85 31.26
#